data_AF-A0A2P4PNI1-F1
#
_entry.id   AF-A0A2P4PNI1-F1
#
_cell.length_a   1.000
_cell.length_b   1.000
_cell.length_c   1.000
_cell.angle_alpha   90.00
_cell.angle_beta   90.00
_cell.angle_gamma   90.00
#
_symmetry.space_group_name_H-M   'P 1'
#
loop_
_entity.id
_entity.type
_entity.pdbx_description
1 polymer ?
#
loop_
_entity_poly.entity_id
_entity_poly.type
_entity_poly.pdbx_seq_one_letter_code
_entity_poly.pdbx_strand_id
1 'polypeptide(L)'
;MAPEILRGQSYTKAADIYSFGMIMYEVISGLPPYHNMSHDNNLAIKICQGFRPRFNNKVPQLIVQLIKRCLDANPLNRPNAEKIKRLLSQWFRESSELKNHNVYTELTELQKQIIESEKSNNNLSISNEFSVNLGASYETHSEAIYISRLLNLSNLPVPKNSYDYYEENDNIISMESSVSLSLQK
;
A
#
# COMPACT_ATOMS: atom_id res chain seq x y z
N MET A 1 -0.28 -6.99 -10.39
CA MET A 1 0.71 -8.02 -10.73
C MET A 1 2.12 -7.51 -10.49
N ALA A 2 3.07 -8.41 -10.19
CA ALA A 2 4.48 -8.06 -10.02
C ALA A 2 5.12 -7.58 -11.34
N PRO A 3 6.06 -6.60 -11.29
CA PRO A 3 6.62 -5.99 -12.48
C PRO A 3 7.40 -6.96 -13.37
N GLU A 4 8.06 -7.96 -12.80
CA GLU A 4 8.75 -9.00 -13.57
C GLU A 4 7.78 -9.91 -14.34
N ILE A 5 6.60 -10.19 -13.76
CA ILE A 5 5.57 -11.01 -14.41
C ILE A 5 4.86 -10.21 -15.50
N LEU A 6 4.63 -8.91 -15.29
CA LEU A 6 4.14 -8.01 -16.34
C LEU A 6 5.06 -8.01 -17.57
N ARG A 7 6.37 -8.20 -17.36
CA ARG A 7 7.39 -8.32 -18.42
C ARG A 7 7.51 -9.71 -19.04
N GLY A 8 6.64 -10.65 -18.67
CA GLY A 8 6.65 -12.02 -19.20
C GLY A 8 7.77 -12.90 -18.64
N GLN A 9 8.39 -12.52 -17.52
CA GLN A 9 9.31 -13.44 -16.82
C GLN A 9 8.53 -14.59 -16.17
N SER A 10 9.24 -15.70 -15.93
CA SER A 10 8.66 -16.88 -15.28
C SER A 10 8.10 -16.56 -13.90
N TYR A 11 6.98 -17.20 -13.59
CA TYR A 11 6.35 -17.08 -12.28
C TYR A 11 7.25 -17.60 -11.15
N THR A 12 7.25 -16.90 -10.02
CA THR A 12 7.99 -17.30 -8.82
C THR A 12 7.19 -17.02 -7.55
N LYS A 13 7.58 -17.66 -6.45
CA LYS A 13 7.02 -17.36 -5.11
C LYS A 13 7.19 -15.88 -4.72
N ALA A 14 8.22 -15.20 -5.22
CA ALA A 14 8.40 -13.78 -4.96
C ALA A 14 7.32 -12.91 -5.64
N ALA A 15 6.70 -13.38 -6.74
CA ALA A 15 5.55 -12.73 -7.36
C ALA A 15 4.28 -12.85 -6.51
N ASP A 16 4.10 -13.98 -5.80
CA ASP A 16 3.04 -14.12 -4.78
C ASP A 16 3.23 -13.07 -3.68
N ILE A 17 4.47 -12.88 -3.19
CA ILE A 17 4.78 -11.90 -2.15
C ILE A 17 4.45 -10.48 -2.58
N TYR A 18 4.73 -10.12 -3.83
CA TYR A 18 4.34 -8.81 -4.37
C TYR A 18 2.83 -8.64 -4.38
N SER A 19 2.09 -9.67 -4.82
CA SER A 19 0.63 -9.66 -4.82
C SER A 19 0.06 -9.57 -3.40
N PHE A 20 0.69 -10.25 -2.43
CA PHE A 20 0.36 -10.11 -1.01
C PHE A 20 0.57 -8.69 -0.49
N GLY A 21 1.63 -7.99 -0.93
CA GLY A 21 1.83 -6.57 -0.62
C GLY A 21 0.70 -5.67 -1.14
N MET A 22 0.13 -5.98 -2.30
CA MET A 22 -1.04 -5.26 -2.84
C MET A 22 -2.32 -5.55 -2.04
N ILE A 23 -2.51 -6.80 -1.59
CA ILE A 23 -3.64 -7.17 -0.72
C ILE A 23 -3.52 -6.46 0.63
N MET A 24 -2.33 -6.41 1.22
CA MET A 24 -2.11 -5.65 2.46
C MET A 24 -2.47 -4.17 2.29
N TYR A 25 -2.08 -3.56 1.18
CA TYR A 25 -2.49 -2.19 0.85
C TYR A 25 -4.01 -2.06 0.84
N GLU A 26 -4.71 -2.91 0.07
CA GLU A 26 -6.17 -2.86 -0.10
C GLU A 26 -6.92 -3.02 1.23
N VAL A 27 -6.48 -3.95 2.09
CA VAL A 27 -7.08 -4.17 3.42
C VAL A 27 -6.96 -2.94 4.32
N ILE A 28 -5.85 -2.20 4.22
CA ILE A 28 -5.58 -1.04 5.09
C ILE A 28 -6.21 0.24 4.53
N SER A 29 -6.15 0.45 3.22
CA SER A 29 -6.71 1.64 2.57
C SER A 29 -8.22 1.54 2.38
N GLY A 30 -8.77 0.33 2.33
CA GLY A 30 -10.14 0.08 1.89
C GLY A 30 -10.35 0.33 0.40
N LEU A 31 -9.28 0.51 -0.37
CA LEU A 31 -9.31 0.87 -1.79
C LEU A 31 -8.56 -0.16 -2.62
N PRO A 32 -9.16 -0.69 -3.70
CA PRO A 32 -8.45 -1.54 -4.63
C PRO A 32 -7.22 -0.81 -5.21
N PRO A 33 -6.08 -1.50 -5.39
CA PRO A 33 -4.91 -0.90 -5.99
C PRO A 33 -5.25 -0.30 -7.36
N TYR A 34 -4.89 0.97 -7.55
CA TYR A 34 -5.06 1.70 -8.81
C TYR A 34 -6.51 1.89 -9.29
N HIS A 35 -7.50 1.85 -8.40
CA HIS A 35 -8.93 1.96 -8.75
C HIS A 35 -9.32 3.19 -9.58
N ASN A 36 -8.55 4.28 -9.46
CA ASN A 36 -8.84 5.55 -10.11
C ASN A 36 -8.19 5.71 -11.50
N MET A 37 -7.67 4.63 -12.11
CA MET A 37 -7.07 4.71 -13.44
C MET A 37 -7.28 3.45 -14.28
N SER A 38 -7.10 3.59 -15.60
CA SER A 38 -7.17 2.49 -16.55
C SER A 38 -6.11 1.42 -16.26
N HIS A 39 -6.50 0.14 -16.37
CA HIS A 39 -5.59 -0.98 -16.26
C HIS A 39 -5.01 -1.31 -17.65
N ASP A 40 -4.18 -0.43 -18.19
CA ASP A 40 -3.63 -0.52 -19.54
C ASP A 40 -2.10 -0.69 -19.55
N ASN A 41 -1.50 -0.58 -20.75
CA ASN A 41 -0.04 -0.62 -20.90
C ASN A 41 0.66 0.54 -20.19
N ASN A 42 0.01 1.70 -20.05
CA ASN A 42 0.57 2.85 -19.36
C ASN A 42 0.71 2.57 -17.86
N LEU A 43 -0.31 1.95 -17.24
CA LEU A 43 -0.20 1.52 -15.85
C LEU A 43 0.93 0.49 -15.66
N ALA A 44 1.06 -0.47 -16.58
CA ALA A 44 2.16 -1.44 -16.52
C ALA A 44 3.54 -0.76 -16.60
N ILE A 45 3.71 0.23 -17.49
CA ILE A 45 4.94 1.04 -17.58
C ILE A 45 5.20 1.78 -16.26
N LYS A 46 4.19 2.45 -15.70
CA LYS A 46 4.29 3.15 -14.40
C LYS A 46 4.74 2.19 -13.29
N ILE A 47 4.14 1.00 -13.20
CA ILE A 47 4.51 -0.02 -12.21
C ILE A 47 5.98 -0.43 -12.36
N CYS A 48 6.43 -0.71 -13.59
CA CYS A 48 7.84 -1.02 -13.86
C CYS A 48 8.77 0.16 -13.51
N GLN A 49 8.32 1.41 -13.65
CA GLN A 49 9.10 2.59 -13.29
C GLN A 49 9.09 2.92 -11.79
N GLY A 50 8.40 2.12 -10.96
CA GLY A 50 8.39 2.26 -9.50
C GLY A 50 7.11 2.86 -8.93
N PHE A 51 6.08 3.11 -9.74
CA PHE A 51 4.78 3.54 -9.24
C PHE A 51 4.15 2.45 -8.37
N ARG A 52 3.61 2.86 -7.23
CA ARG A 52 2.98 2.01 -6.23
C ARG A 52 1.79 2.74 -5.61
N PRO A 53 0.78 2.03 -5.07
CA PRO A 53 -0.36 2.68 -4.43
C PRO A 53 0.07 3.48 -3.19
N ARG A 54 -0.61 4.59 -2.91
CA ARG A 54 -0.34 5.46 -1.75
C ARG A 54 -1.51 5.41 -0.77
N PHE A 55 -1.21 5.54 0.51
CA PHE A 55 -2.22 5.64 1.56
C PHE A 55 -2.72 7.09 1.66
N ASN A 56 -4.01 7.26 1.92
CA ASN A 56 -4.65 8.55 2.19
C ASN A 56 -4.83 8.80 3.70
N ASN A 57 -4.51 7.81 4.52
CA ASN A 57 -4.58 7.81 5.97
C ASN A 57 -3.19 7.55 6.58
N LYS A 58 -3.01 7.90 7.85
CA LYS A 58 -1.81 7.54 8.58
C LYS A 58 -1.82 6.05 8.89
N VAL A 59 -0.75 5.36 8.50
CA VAL A 59 -0.55 3.91 8.71
C VAL A 59 0.69 3.70 9.58
N PRO A 60 0.69 2.76 10.54
CA PRO A 60 1.89 2.43 11.32
C PRO A 60 3.11 2.17 10.42
N GLN A 61 4.22 2.86 10.70
CA GLN A 61 5.41 2.83 9.86
C GLN A 61 5.98 1.42 9.69
N LEU A 62 5.91 0.58 10.72
CA LEU A 62 6.30 -0.83 10.64
C LEU A 62 5.50 -1.61 9.58
N ILE A 63 4.21 -1.33 9.43
CA ILE A 63 3.34 -1.94 8.42
C ILE A 63 3.70 -1.41 7.03
N VAL A 64 3.89 -0.09 6.90
CA VAL A 64 4.32 0.55 5.64
C VAL A 64 5.64 -0.05 5.16
N GLN A 65 6.62 -0.25 6.06
CA GLN A 65 7.91 -0.87 5.74
C GLN A 65 7.76 -2.32 5.26
N LEU A 66 6.85 -3.10 5.86
CA LEU A 66 6.60 -4.47 5.42
C LEU A 66 6.03 -4.49 3.99
N ILE A 67 5.01 -3.66 3.72
CA ILE A 67 4.41 -3.53 2.38
C ILE A 67 5.45 -3.10 1.36
N LYS A 68 6.25 -2.09 1.69
CA LYS A 68 7.38 -1.63 0.88
C LYS A 68 8.32 -2.76 0.46
N ARG A 69 8.74 -3.60 1.42
CA ARG A 69 9.60 -4.76 1.13
C ARG A 69 8.90 -5.80 0.25
N CYS A 70 7.59 -6.03 0.43
CA CYS A 70 6.82 -6.91 -0.44
C CYS A 70 6.73 -6.37 -1.89
N LEU A 71 6.63 -5.05 -2.04
CA LEU A 71 6.44 -4.36 -3.32
C LEU A 71 7.76 -3.95 -4.03
N ASP A 72 8.91 -4.44 -3.55
CA ASP A 72 10.21 -4.17 -4.17
C ASP A 72 10.23 -4.64 -5.63
N ALA A 73 10.75 -3.79 -6.52
CA ALA A 73 10.92 -4.11 -7.93
C ALA A 73 11.85 -5.32 -8.15
N ASN A 74 12.88 -5.50 -7.31
CA ASN A 74 13.74 -6.67 -7.33
C ASN A 74 13.11 -7.82 -6.51
N PRO A 75 12.73 -8.95 -7.14
CA PRO A 75 12.13 -10.08 -6.44
C PRO A 75 13.00 -10.65 -5.31
N LEU A 76 14.33 -10.51 -5.40
CA LEU A 76 15.28 -11.03 -4.40
C LEU A 76 15.27 -10.24 -3.08
N ASN A 77 14.82 -8.98 -3.12
CA ASN A 77 14.73 -8.15 -1.92
C ASN A 77 13.45 -8.42 -1.11
N ARG A 78 12.49 -9.14 -1.71
CA ARG A 78 11.19 -9.42 -1.08
C ARG A 78 11.37 -10.46 0.03
N PRO A 79 10.68 -10.31 1.18
CA PRO A 79 10.71 -11.31 2.23
C PRO A 79 10.02 -12.59 1.75
N ASN A 80 10.45 -13.74 2.25
CA ASN A 80 9.70 -14.97 2.02
C ASN A 80 8.44 -15.04 2.91
N ALA A 81 7.50 -15.91 2.55
CA ALA A 81 6.22 -16.04 3.25
C ALA A 81 6.38 -16.44 4.73
N GLU A 82 7.40 -17.24 5.07
CA GLU A 82 7.67 -17.65 6.45
C GLU A 82 8.06 -16.45 7.32
N LYS A 83 8.93 -15.56 6.82
CA LYS A 83 9.33 -14.33 7.51
C LYS A 83 8.14 -13.41 7.73
N ILE A 84 7.27 -13.26 6.73
CA ILE A 84 6.03 -12.49 6.85
C ILE A 84 5.12 -13.11 7.92
N LYS A 85 4.84 -14.42 7.84
CA LYS A 85 3.99 -15.14 8.79
C LYS A 85 4.48 -14.95 10.23
N ARG A 86 5.79 -15.06 10.47
CA ARG A 86 6.38 -14.88 11.81
C ARG A 86 6.14 -13.46 12.32
N LEU A 87 6.40 -12.46 11.49
CA LEU A 87 6.22 -11.05 11.84
C LEU A 87 4.75 -10.73 12.14
N LEU A 88 3.82 -11.14 11.27
CA LEU A 88 2.39 -10.93 11.48
C LEU A 88 1.87 -11.67 12.72
N SER A 89 2.34 -12.90 12.96
CA SER A 89 1.99 -13.67 14.17
C SER A 89 2.45 -12.97 15.45
N GLN A 90 3.64 -12.36 15.42
CA GLN A 90 4.16 -11.59 16.54
C GLN A 90 3.27 -10.37 16.81
N TRP A 91 3.00 -9.56 15.77
CA TRP A 91 2.14 -8.39 15.88
C TRP A 91 0.71 -8.72 16.33
N PHE A 92 0.17 -9.86 15.89
CA PHE A 92 -1.14 -10.33 16.34
C PHE A 92 -1.14 -10.65 17.84
N ARG A 93 -0.09 -11.29 18.36
CA ARG A 93 0.05 -11.57 19.78
C ARG A 93 0.15 -10.27 20.59
N GLU A 94 1.05 -9.39 20.19
CA GLU A 94 1.25 -8.08 20.84
C GLU A 94 -0.05 -7.26 20.85
N SER A 95 -0.83 -7.23 19.76
CA SER A 95 -2.11 -6.50 19.73
C SER A 95 -3.20 -7.14 20.58
N SER A 96 -3.20 -8.47 20.74
CA SER A 96 -4.18 -9.18 21.58
C SER A 96 -3.98 -8.97 23.08
N GLU A 97 -2.73 -8.78 23.51
CA GLU A 97 -2.36 -8.50 24.92
C GLU A 97 -2.85 -7.11 25.38
N LEU A 98 -3.01 -6.16 24.45
CA LEU A 98 -3.55 -4.82 24.73
C LEU A 98 -4.99 -4.85 25.27
N LYS A 99 -5.78 -5.86 24.91
CA LYS A 99 -7.22 -5.93 25.27
C LYS A 99 -7.47 -6.60 26.63
N ASN A 100 -6.47 -7.26 27.22
CA ASN A 100 -6.67 -8.24 28.30
C ASN A 100 -6.10 -7.84 29.68
N HIS A 101 -5.39 -6.72 29.85
CA HIS A 101 -4.73 -6.45 31.15
C HIS A 101 -4.75 -4.99 31.66
N ASN A 102 -5.12 -4.86 32.94
CA ASN A 102 -4.86 -3.76 33.87
C ASN A 102 -3.37 -3.69 34.30
N VAL A 103 -2.42 -3.91 33.41
CA VAL A 103 -0.99 -4.00 33.76
C VAL A 103 -0.20 -2.89 33.06
N TYR A 104 0.62 -2.19 33.84
CA TYR A 104 1.63 -1.22 33.40
C TYR A 104 2.75 -1.87 32.57
N THR A 105 2.41 -2.55 31.47
CA THR A 105 3.39 -3.03 30.49
C THR A 105 3.71 -1.94 29.50
N GLU A 106 5.00 -1.75 29.22
CA GLU A 106 5.45 -0.81 28.19
C GLU A 106 4.87 -1.23 26.83
N LEU A 107 4.24 -0.28 26.14
CA LEU A 107 3.68 -0.53 24.81
C LEU A 107 4.77 -0.93 23.81
N THR A 108 4.49 -1.92 22.98
CA THR A 108 5.37 -2.27 21.86
C THR A 108 5.40 -1.13 20.85
N GLU A 109 6.47 -1.08 20.05
CA GLU A 109 6.63 -0.03 19.03
C GLU A 109 5.45 -0.01 18.04
N LEU A 110 4.93 -1.18 17.67
CA LEU A 110 3.74 -1.26 16.82
C LEU A 110 2.51 -0.68 17.51
N GLN A 111 2.28 -0.99 18.78
CA GLN A 111 1.15 -0.45 19.55
C GLN A 111 1.23 1.09 19.66
N LYS A 112 2.42 1.62 19.93
CA LYS A 112 2.67 3.08 19.95
C LYS A 112 2.28 3.72 18.61
N GLN A 113 2.71 3.15 17.50
CA GLN A 113 2.41 3.64 16.15
C GLN A 113 0.91 3.50 15.77
N ILE A 114 0.25 2.42 16.19
CA ILE A 114 -1.20 2.23 15.98
C ILE A 114 -1.97 3.36 16.68
N ILE A 115 -1.72 3.59 17.97
CA ILE A 115 -2.40 4.64 18.74
C ILE A 115 -2.17 6.02 18.12
N GLU A 116 -0.95 6.31 17.67
CA GLU A 116 -0.63 7.58 17.01
C GLU A 116 -1.38 7.74 15.68
N SER A 117 -1.44 6.67 14.87
CA SER A 117 -2.14 6.66 13.60
C SER A 117 -3.65 6.84 13.77
N GLU A 118 -4.27 6.16 14.74
CA GLU A 118 -5.69 6.29 15.07
C GLU A 118 -6.05 7.70 15.55
N LYS A 119 -5.24 8.27 16.46
CA LYS A 119 -5.42 9.67 16.91
C LYS A 119 -5.38 10.65 15.74
N SER A 120 -4.42 10.47 14.83
CA SER A 120 -4.25 11.36 13.67
C SER A 120 -5.43 11.23 12.70
N ASN A 121 -5.87 10.01 12.41
CA ASN A 121 -6.98 9.73 11.48
C ASN A 121 -8.34 10.16 12.06
N ASN A 122 -8.56 10.01 13.37
CA ASN A 122 -9.78 10.47 14.04
C ASN A 122 -9.90 12.00 14.03
N ASN A 123 -8.80 12.73 14.23
CA ASN A 123 -8.81 14.19 14.12
C ASN A 123 -9.16 14.65 12.69
N LEU A 124 -8.70 13.92 11.66
CA LEU A 124 -9.06 14.17 10.26
C LEU A 124 -10.55 13.91 9.99
N SER A 125 -11.15 12.96 10.72
CA SER A 125 -12.56 12.59 10.64
C SER A 125 -13.50 13.54 11.41
N ILE A 126 -12.97 14.41 12.27
CA ILE A 126 -13.75 15.46 12.95
C ILE A 126 -13.82 16.74 12.10
N SER A 127 -12.86 16.97 11.21
CA SER A 127 -12.85 18.12 10.28
C SER A 127 -13.61 17.89 8.98
N ASN A 128 -13.91 16.64 8.62
CA ASN A 128 -14.79 16.27 7.53
C ASN A 128 -15.92 15.43 8.13
N GLU A 129 -17.18 15.87 8.04
CA GLU A 129 -18.36 15.04 8.32
C GLU A 129 -18.48 13.88 7.33
N PHE A 130 -17.53 12.95 7.37
CA PHE A 130 -17.61 11.63 6.79
C PHE A 130 -17.32 10.66 7.92
N SER A 131 -18.40 10.30 8.61
CA SER A 131 -18.49 9.08 9.39
C SER A 131 -17.77 7.94 8.68
N VAL A 132 -16.94 7.20 9.41
CA VAL A 132 -16.32 5.92 9.06
C VAL A 132 -17.39 4.96 8.53
N ASN A 133 -17.74 5.12 7.26
CA ASN A 133 -18.39 4.11 6.47
C ASN A 133 -17.26 3.22 5.95
N LEU A 134 -17.21 1.99 6.44
CA LEU A 134 -16.48 0.87 5.83
C LEU A 134 -17.06 0.49 4.43
N GLY A 135 -17.71 1.45 3.79
CA GLY A 135 -18.34 1.44 2.48
C GLY A 135 -18.30 2.86 1.90
N ALA A 136 -17.17 3.55 2.02
CA ALA A 136 -16.93 4.72 1.19
C ALA A 136 -17.06 4.28 -0.27
N SER A 137 -18.07 4.80 -0.98
CA SER A 137 -18.22 4.57 -2.41
C SER A 137 -17.03 5.24 -3.09
N TYR A 138 -15.97 4.48 -3.38
CA TYR A 138 -14.91 4.96 -4.23
C TYR A 138 -15.35 4.81 -5.68
N GLU A 139 -15.10 5.85 -6.47
CA GLU A 139 -15.29 5.73 -7.90
C GLU A 139 -14.17 4.87 -8.49
N THR A 140 -14.58 3.88 -9.27
CA THR A 140 -13.66 3.03 -10.03
C THR A 140 -13.64 3.54 -11.46
N HIS A 141 -12.44 3.72 -12.01
CA HIS A 141 -12.27 4.05 -13.42
C HIS A 141 -12.92 2.96 -14.27
N SER A 142 -13.68 3.35 -15.30
CA SER A 142 -14.44 2.40 -16.13
C SER A 142 -13.58 1.32 -16.78
N GLU A 143 -12.30 1.60 -17.00
CA GLU A 143 -11.30 0.67 -17.55
C GLU A 143 -10.39 0.01 -16.49
N ALA A 144 -10.72 0.14 -15.20
CA ALA A 144 -10.07 -0.63 -14.14
C ALA A 144 -10.66 -2.05 -14.10
N ILE A 145 -9.81 -3.05 -14.34
CA ILE A 145 -10.23 -4.46 -14.46
C ILE A 145 -9.58 -5.29 -13.35
N TYR A 146 -10.42 -5.85 -12.47
CA TYR A 146 -10.02 -6.70 -11.34
C TYR A 146 -10.30 -8.19 -11.55
N ILE A 147 -10.87 -8.55 -12.70
CA ILE A 147 -11.09 -9.93 -13.12
C ILE A 147 -9.95 -10.43 -14.02
N SER A 148 -9.87 -11.75 -14.17
CA SER A 148 -8.90 -12.37 -15.07
C SER A 148 -9.10 -11.91 -16.52
N ARG A 149 -7.99 -11.60 -17.20
CA ARG A 149 -7.96 -11.28 -18.63
C ARG A 149 -6.58 -11.54 -19.22
N LEU A 150 -6.51 -11.69 -20.53
CA LEU A 150 -5.25 -11.71 -21.24
C LEU A 150 -4.59 -10.33 -21.19
N LEU A 151 -3.31 -10.29 -20.85
CA LEU A 151 -2.51 -9.07 -20.87
C LEU A 151 -1.64 -9.06 -22.12
N ASN A 152 -1.94 -8.14 -23.04
CA ASN A 152 -1.10 -7.87 -24.20
C ASN A 152 -0.28 -6.60 -23.93
N LEU A 153 0.82 -6.76 -23.20
CA LEU A 153 1.71 -5.68 -22.79
C LEU A 153 3.00 -5.74 -23.61
N SER A 154 3.53 -4.59 -23.99
CA SER A 154 4.75 -4.52 -24.80
C SER A 154 5.62 -3.34 -24.39
N ASN A 155 6.92 -3.45 -24.67
CA ASN A 155 7.92 -2.40 -24.43
C ASN A 155 8.02 -1.92 -22.97
N LEU A 156 7.82 -2.83 -22.01
CA LEU A 156 7.92 -2.49 -20.59
C LEU A 156 9.38 -2.30 -20.14
N PRO A 157 9.70 -1.21 -19.42
CA PRO A 157 11.06 -0.90 -18.98
C PRO A 157 11.55 -1.89 -17.91
N VAL A 158 12.86 -1.90 -17.66
CA VAL A 158 13.43 -2.67 -16.54
C VAL A 158 12.85 -2.18 -15.22
N PRO A 159 12.31 -3.08 -14.36
CA PRO A 159 11.71 -2.71 -13.10
C PRO A 159 12.71 -1.98 -12.20
N LYS A 160 12.29 -0.86 -11.64
CA LYS A 160 13.03 -0.12 -10.61
C LYS A 160 12.09 0.33 -9.49
N ASN A 161 12.67 0.62 -8.33
CA ASN A 161 11.96 1.32 -7.27
C ASN A 161 12.01 2.83 -7.55
N SER A 162 10.96 3.56 -7.18
CA SER A 162 10.97 5.02 -7.24
C SER A 162 11.73 5.60 -6.03
N TYR A 163 12.39 6.74 -6.20
CA TYR A 163 13.08 7.45 -5.11
C TYR A 163 12.09 8.13 -4.15
N ASP A 164 11.00 8.68 -4.68
CA ASP A 164 10.00 9.46 -3.94
C ASP A 164 9.07 8.60 -3.07
N TYR A 165 8.96 7.30 -3.36
CA TYR A 165 8.07 6.40 -2.63
C TYR A 165 8.55 6.12 -1.18
N TYR A 166 9.73 6.62 -0.81
CA TYR A 166 10.44 6.26 0.41
C TYR A 166 10.87 7.42 1.31
N GLU A 167 10.40 8.66 1.11
CA GLU A 167 10.64 9.70 2.12
C GLU A 167 9.90 9.37 3.43
N GLU A 168 10.60 9.56 4.56
CA GLU A 168 10.20 9.07 5.90
C GLU A 168 8.95 9.76 6.48
N ASN A 169 8.41 10.78 5.80
CA ASN A 169 7.35 11.65 6.31
C ASN A 169 5.97 11.51 5.62
N ASP A 170 5.84 10.76 4.53
CA ASP A 170 4.59 10.75 3.76
C ASP A 170 3.61 9.69 4.23
N ASN A 171 2.99 9.99 5.37
CA ASN A 171 1.61 9.61 5.68
C ASN A 171 0.71 10.86 5.86
N ILE A 172 1.24 12.03 5.53
CA ILE A 172 0.45 13.26 5.45
C ILE A 172 0.27 13.52 3.96
N ILE A 173 -1.00 13.60 3.54
CA ILE A 173 -1.38 14.17 2.24
C ILE A 173 -0.54 15.44 2.07
N SER A 174 0.42 15.45 1.15
CA SER A 174 0.97 16.73 0.73
C SER A 174 -0.19 17.45 0.05
N MET A 175 -0.84 18.33 0.80
CA MET A 175 -1.88 19.24 0.35
C MET A 175 -1.26 20.34 -0.54
N GLU A 176 -0.25 19.97 -1.33
CA GLU A 176 0.53 20.82 -2.24
C GLU A 176 0.58 20.26 -3.67
N SER A 177 -0.34 19.34 -4.04
CA SER A 177 -0.52 18.94 -5.45
C SER A 177 -1.77 19.51 -6.13
N SER A 178 -2.58 20.31 -5.42
CA SER A 178 -3.78 20.96 -5.99
C SER A 178 -3.60 22.44 -6.35
N VAL A 179 -2.41 23.02 -6.23
CA VAL A 179 -2.13 24.40 -6.68
C VAL A 179 -0.91 24.43 -7.58
N SER A 180 -1.02 23.91 -8.81
CA SER A 180 -0.07 24.20 -9.92
C SER A 180 -0.56 23.86 -11.34
N LEU A 181 -1.76 23.30 -11.54
CA LEU A 181 -2.28 23.00 -12.89
C LEU A 181 -3.39 23.95 -13.38
N SER A 182 -3.59 25.09 -12.71
CA SER A 182 -4.54 26.12 -13.16
C SER A 182 -3.88 27.38 -13.74
N LEU A 183 -2.61 27.33 -14.15
CA LEU A 183 -1.98 28.41 -14.92
C LEU A 183 -0.98 27.87 -15.93
N GLN A 184 -1.49 27.44 -17.08
CA GLN A 184 -0.87 27.72 -18.39
C GLN A 184 -1.96 27.59 -19.46
N LYS A 185 -2.46 28.75 -19.88
CA LYS A 185 -3.11 28.97 -21.18
C LYS A 185 -2.11 28.78 -22.31
#